data_AF-A0A138ZZC7-F1
#
_entry.id   AF-A0A138ZZC7-F1
#
_cell.length_a   1.000
_cell.length_b   1.000
_cell.length_c   1.000
_cell.angle_alpha   90.00
_cell.angle_beta   90.00
_cell.angle_gamma   90.00
#
_symmetry.space_group_name_H-M   'P 1'
#
loop_
_entity.id
_entity.type
_entity.pdbx_description
1 polymer ?
#
loop_
_entity_poly.entity_id
_entity_poly.type
_entity_poly.pdbx_seq_one_letter_code
_entity_poly.pdbx_strand_id
1 'polypeptide(L)'
;ILLMVPIYSIISSMEFRLPWYSAYLALARDSYEAFVLYSFYTLMLHYLGPTYEVQHSRLRQKPDFGYPFPFGFIKYSPRGHAFLLNCQLTTLQYAVVKVLLTIISLALESYGLLCEDSSITGPSFWIGSINFISCSIALYALLIFYTVCHDELSSYRPLYKFLAIKFVIFFR
;
A
#
# COMPACT_ATOMS: atom_id res chain seq x y z
N ILE A 1 -8.90 -2.73 -8.35
CA ILE A 1 -8.78 -1.24 -8.33
C ILE A 1 -10.08 -0.57 -8.74
N LEU A 2 -10.64 -0.86 -9.94
CA LEU A 2 -11.95 -0.31 -10.33
C LEU A 2 -13.08 -0.64 -9.35
N LEU A 3 -13.08 -1.86 -8.78
CA LEU A 3 -14.06 -2.28 -7.77
C LEU A 3 -13.85 -1.68 -6.37
N MET A 4 -12.81 -0.86 -6.16
CA MET A 4 -12.52 -0.31 -4.84
C MET A 4 -13.65 0.61 -4.36
N VAL A 5 -14.08 1.55 -5.21
CA VAL A 5 -15.14 2.50 -4.86
C VAL A 5 -16.45 1.81 -4.46
N PRO A 6 -17.04 0.89 -5.26
CA PRO A 6 -18.30 0.26 -4.88
C PRO A 6 -18.19 -0.62 -3.63
N ILE A 7 -17.08 -1.34 -3.45
CA ILE A 7 -16.87 -2.18 -2.27
C ILE A 7 -16.81 -1.32 -1.00
N TYR A 8 -16.07 -0.21 -1.02
CA TYR A 8 -16.02 0.71 0.12
C TYR A 8 -17.37 1.37 0.40
N SER A 9 -18.13 1.75 -0.64
CA SER A 9 -19.47 2.30 -0.46
C SER A 9 -20.43 1.31 0.21
N ILE A 10 -20.37 0.03 -0.17
CA ILE A 10 -21.20 -1.03 0.43
C ILE A 10 -20.80 -1.25 1.90
N ILE A 11 -19.50 -1.41 2.17
CA ILE A 11 -19.00 -1.65 3.53
C ILE A 11 -19.38 -0.47 4.45
N SER A 12 -19.16 0.77 4.01
CA SER A 12 -19.53 1.96 4.79
C SER A 12 -21.05 2.06 5.02
N SER A 13 -21.87 1.67 4.02
CA SER A 13 -23.33 1.62 4.16
C SER A 13 -23.81 0.51 5.10
N MET A 14 -23.03 -0.57 5.25
CA MET A 14 -23.31 -1.66 6.19
C MET A 14 -22.87 -1.28 7.61
N GLU A 15 -21.71 -0.64 7.77
CA GLU A 15 -21.21 -0.13 9.07
C GLU A 15 -22.24 0.82 9.71
N PHE A 16 -22.82 1.74 8.93
CA PHE A 16 -23.84 2.67 9.42
C PHE A 16 -25.13 1.96 9.87
N ARG A 17 -25.54 0.88 9.20
CA ARG A 17 -26.78 0.16 9.50
C ARG A 17 -26.62 -0.87 10.62
N LEU A 18 -25.43 -1.42 10.79
CA LEU A 18 -25.15 -2.55 11.67
C LEU A 18 -23.91 -2.26 12.54
N PRO A 19 -24.04 -1.43 13.59
CA PRO A 19 -22.93 -1.06 14.46
C PRO A 19 -22.33 -2.27 15.19
N TRP A 20 -23.11 -3.32 15.44
CA TRP A 20 -22.65 -4.58 16.04
C TRP A 20 -21.58 -5.31 15.22
N TYR A 21 -21.54 -5.10 13.91
CA TYR A 21 -20.58 -5.73 12.99
C TYR A 21 -19.50 -4.76 12.50
N SER A 22 -19.45 -3.53 13.03
CA SER A 22 -18.52 -2.47 12.59
C SER A 22 -17.07 -2.95 12.60
N ALA A 23 -16.68 -3.67 13.65
CA ALA A 23 -15.36 -4.27 13.83
C ALA A 23 -14.93 -5.20 12.68
N TYR A 24 -15.82 -6.12 12.30
CA TYR A 24 -15.56 -7.08 11.23
C TYR A 24 -15.53 -6.40 9.86
N LEU A 25 -16.40 -5.42 9.66
CA LEU A 25 -16.46 -4.63 8.42
C LEU A 25 -15.23 -3.73 8.24
N ALA A 26 -14.72 -3.13 9.32
CA ALA A 26 -13.48 -2.37 9.32
C ALA A 26 -12.28 -3.25 8.95
N LEU A 27 -12.17 -4.45 9.54
CA LEU A 27 -11.14 -5.42 9.19
C LEU A 27 -11.23 -5.89 7.73
N ALA A 28 -12.45 -6.12 7.23
CA ALA A 28 -12.67 -6.48 5.82
C ALA A 28 -12.25 -5.35 4.87
N ARG A 29 -12.53 -4.10 5.22
CA ARG A 29 -12.13 -2.91 4.46
C ARG A 29 -10.61 -2.76 4.41
N ASP A 30 -9.95 -2.87 5.57
CA ASP A 30 -8.50 -2.69 5.70
C ASP A 30 -7.71 -3.81 4.99
N SER A 31 -8.18 -5.06 5.08
CA SER A 31 -7.60 -6.19 4.34
C SER A 31 -7.80 -6.06 2.83
N TYR A 32 -8.94 -5.54 2.38
CA TYR A 32 -9.15 -5.26 0.95
C TYR A 32 -8.18 -4.18 0.43
N GLU A 33 -7.89 -3.14 1.21
CA GLU A 33 -6.91 -2.13 0.82
C GLU A 33 -5.51 -2.71 0.57
N ALA A 34 -5.08 -3.59 1.49
CA ALA A 34 -3.84 -4.32 1.38
C ALA A 34 -3.81 -5.23 0.14
N PHE A 35 -4.91 -5.96 -0.09
CA PHE A 35 -5.07 -6.81 -1.26
C PHE A 35 -5.00 -6.03 -2.58
N VAL A 36 -5.59 -4.83 -2.64
CA VAL A 36 -5.51 -3.98 -3.83
C VAL A 36 -4.09 -3.52 -4.10
N LEU A 37 -3.32 -3.17 -3.06
CA LEU A 37 -1.93 -2.73 -3.21
C LEU A 37 -1.03 -3.88 -3.70
N TYR A 38 -1.22 -5.09 -3.15
CA TYR A 38 -0.55 -6.29 -3.64
C TYR A 38 -0.93 -6.63 -5.10
N SER A 39 -2.23 -6.59 -5.42
CA SER A 39 -2.72 -6.83 -6.78
C SER A 39 -2.12 -5.84 -7.78
N PHE A 40 -1.94 -4.58 -7.37
CA PHE A 40 -1.32 -3.56 -8.19
C PHE A 40 0.19 -3.83 -8.40
N TYR A 41 0.90 -4.25 -7.35
CA TYR A 41 2.30 -4.69 -7.47
C TYR A 41 2.43 -5.88 -8.45
N THR A 42 1.60 -6.91 -8.29
CA THR A 42 1.59 -8.08 -9.19
C THR A 42 1.26 -7.70 -10.62
N LEU A 43 0.35 -6.75 -10.84
CA LEU A 43 0.04 -6.22 -12.16
C LEU A 43 1.28 -5.58 -12.82
N MET A 44 2.01 -4.74 -12.07
CA MET A 44 3.27 -4.16 -12.57
C MET A 44 4.33 -5.22 -12.87
N LEU A 45 4.43 -6.25 -12.02
CA LEU A 45 5.34 -7.37 -12.21
C LEU A 45 4.98 -8.15 -13.49
N HIS A 46 3.70 -8.36 -13.76
CA HIS A 46 3.22 -9.03 -14.96
C HIS A 46 3.48 -8.22 -16.23
N TYR A 47 3.41 -6.89 -16.16
CA TYR A 47 3.78 -6.01 -17.27
C TYR A 47 5.28 -6.06 -17.60
N LEU A 48 6.14 -6.30 -16.61
CA LEU A 48 7.57 -6.49 -16.84
C LEU A 48 7.87 -7.80 -17.59
N GLY A 49 7.05 -8.83 -17.38
CA GLY A 49 7.11 -10.07 -18.13
C GLY A 49 6.26 -11.19 -17.51
N PRO A 50 5.84 -12.18 -18.32
CA PRO A 50 5.01 -13.29 -17.84
C PRO A 50 5.76 -14.29 -16.97
N THR A 51 7.09 -14.39 -17.12
CA THR A 51 7.94 -15.37 -16.43
C THR A 51 9.05 -14.67 -15.66
N TYR A 52 9.41 -15.22 -14.51
CA TYR A 52 10.46 -14.71 -13.65
C TYR A 52 11.82 -14.54 -14.37
N GLU A 53 12.21 -15.47 -15.23
CA GLU A 53 13.45 -15.40 -16.03
C GLU A 53 13.45 -14.21 -17.02
N VAL A 54 12.29 -13.89 -17.60
CA VAL A 54 12.13 -12.76 -18.51
C VAL A 54 12.22 -11.44 -17.73
N GLN A 55 11.62 -11.39 -16.55
CA GLN A 55 11.71 -10.22 -15.67
C GLN A 55 13.16 -9.96 -15.27
N HIS A 56 13.89 -10.99 -14.87
CA HIS A 56 15.29 -10.88 -14.45
C HIS A 56 16.23 -10.48 -15.60
N SER A 57 16.05 -11.03 -16.79
CA SER A 57 16.85 -10.65 -17.96
C SER A 57 16.61 -9.20 -18.39
N ARG A 58 15.37 -8.72 -18.32
CA ARG A 58 15.01 -7.30 -18.57
C ARG A 58 15.60 -6.36 -17.51
N LEU A 59 15.62 -6.77 -16.25
CA LEU A 59 16.21 -5.99 -15.15
C LEU A 59 17.73 -5.87 -15.27
N ARG A 60 18.41 -6.92 -15.76
CA ARG A 60 19.87 -6.91 -15.98
C ARG A 60 20.32 -5.95 -17.06
N GLN A 61 19.48 -5.72 -18.07
CA GLN A 61 19.77 -4.81 -19.19
C GLN A 61 19.60 -3.34 -18.81
N LYS A 62 18.96 -3.05 -17.67
CA LYS A 62 18.70 -1.67 -17.25
C LYS A 62 19.92 -1.02 -16.57
N PRO A 63 20.14 0.29 -16.80
CA PRO A 63 21.17 1.04 -16.10
C PRO A 63 20.85 1.16 -14.60
N ASP A 64 21.84 1.56 -13.82
CA ASP A 64 21.64 1.85 -12.40
C ASP A 64 20.78 3.12 -12.25
N PHE A 65 19.73 3.04 -11.44
CA PHE A 65 18.81 4.16 -11.21
C PHE A 65 19.15 4.89 -9.90
N GLY A 66 18.95 6.20 -9.88
CA GLY A 66 18.87 6.96 -8.64
C GLY A 66 17.51 6.75 -7.98
N TYR A 67 17.46 6.77 -6.66
CA TYR A 67 16.16 6.78 -5.96
C TYR A 67 15.33 8.02 -6.39
N PRO A 68 14.00 7.94 -6.41
CA PRO A 68 13.14 9.10 -6.61
C PRO A 68 13.36 10.15 -5.51
N PHE A 69 12.95 11.40 -5.75
CA PHE A 69 12.97 12.46 -4.73
C PHE A 69 12.29 11.95 -3.43
N PRO A 70 12.89 12.13 -2.23
CA PRO A 70 14.02 13.01 -1.87
C PRO A 70 15.41 12.36 -1.85
N PHE A 71 15.55 11.05 -2.05
CA PHE A 71 16.84 10.34 -1.86
C PHE A 71 17.66 10.16 -3.15
N GLY A 72 17.57 11.11 -4.09
CA GLY A 72 18.18 11.01 -5.44
C GLY A 72 19.70 10.82 -5.51
N PHE A 73 20.41 11.03 -4.40
CA PHE A 73 21.86 10.83 -4.30
C PHE A 73 22.28 9.36 -4.16
N ILE A 74 21.36 8.48 -3.75
CA ILE A 74 21.65 7.05 -3.59
C ILE A 74 21.37 6.37 -4.93
N LYS A 75 22.36 5.67 -5.48
CA LYS A 75 22.20 4.82 -6.65
C LYS A 75 21.88 3.40 -6.19
N TYR A 76 20.88 2.77 -6.79
CA TYR A 76 20.59 1.35 -6.58
C TYR A 76 20.69 0.58 -7.90
N SER A 77 21.19 -0.64 -7.82
CA SER A 77 21.28 -1.53 -8.97
C SER A 77 20.05 -2.43 -9.01
N PRO A 78 19.16 -2.30 -10.01
CA PRO A 78 17.97 -3.15 -10.15
C PRO A 78 18.30 -4.58 -10.63
N ARG A 79 19.58 -4.92 -10.81
CA ARG A 79 20.06 -6.15 -11.46
C ARG A 79 19.85 -7.44 -10.64
N GLY A 80 19.50 -7.32 -9.36
CA GLY A 80 19.39 -8.45 -8.44
C GLY A 80 17.96 -8.94 -8.24
N HIS A 81 17.77 -10.26 -8.12
CA HIS A 81 16.50 -10.87 -7.69
C HIS A 81 16.00 -10.29 -6.36
N ALA A 82 16.94 -9.98 -5.47
CA ALA A 82 16.67 -9.37 -4.17
C ALA A 82 15.91 -8.04 -4.29
N PHE A 83 16.04 -7.29 -5.39
CA PHE A 83 15.29 -6.04 -5.57
C PHE A 83 13.79 -6.29 -5.72
N LEU A 84 13.39 -7.26 -6.55
CA LEU A 84 11.99 -7.64 -6.74
C LEU A 84 11.41 -8.16 -5.43
N LEU A 85 12.12 -9.08 -4.78
CA LEU A 85 11.73 -9.63 -3.49
C LEU A 85 11.58 -8.54 -2.43
N ASN A 86 12.54 -7.62 -2.32
CA ASN A 86 12.45 -6.54 -1.35
C ASN A 86 11.23 -5.65 -1.61
N CYS A 87 10.95 -5.28 -2.86
CA CYS A 87 9.75 -4.50 -3.19
C CYS A 87 8.45 -5.25 -2.86
N GLN A 88 8.41 -6.55 -3.13
CA GLN A 88 7.29 -7.42 -2.77
C GLN A 88 7.11 -7.50 -1.26
N LEU A 89 8.20 -7.70 -0.52
CA LEU A 89 8.19 -7.79 0.95
C LEU A 89 7.80 -6.46 1.58
N THR A 90 8.26 -5.32 1.07
CA THR A 90 7.83 -4.00 1.56
C THR A 90 6.35 -3.75 1.30
N THR A 91 5.83 -4.19 0.15
CA THR A 91 4.40 -4.15 -0.16
C THR A 91 3.59 -5.02 0.81
N LEU A 92 4.08 -6.23 1.10
CA LEU A 92 3.46 -7.16 2.04
C LEU A 92 3.54 -6.67 3.50
N GLN A 93 4.63 -5.99 3.87
CA GLN A 93 4.82 -5.43 5.21
C GLN A 93 3.71 -4.44 5.54
N TYR A 94 3.30 -3.58 4.59
CA TYR A 94 2.17 -2.69 4.79
C TYR A 94 0.86 -3.43 5.03
N ALA A 95 0.61 -4.53 4.31
CA ALA A 95 -0.58 -5.35 4.52
C ALA A 95 -0.65 -5.90 5.95
N VAL A 96 0.46 -6.44 6.44
CA VAL A 96 0.57 -7.01 7.79
C VAL A 96 0.43 -5.92 8.85
N VAL A 97 1.15 -4.80 8.70
CA VAL A 97 1.08 -3.67 9.64
C VAL A 97 -0.34 -3.14 9.72
N LYS A 98 -1.03 -2.97 8.60
CA LYS A 98 -2.39 -2.44 8.58
C LYS A 98 -3.36 -3.34 9.34
N VAL A 99 -3.35 -4.65 9.08
CA VAL A 99 -4.22 -5.62 9.79
C VAL A 99 -3.93 -5.62 11.29
N LEU A 100 -2.65 -5.60 11.69
CA LEU A 100 -2.27 -5.54 13.10
C LEU A 100 -2.77 -4.24 13.76
N LEU A 101 -2.63 -3.10 13.09
CA LEU A 101 -3.14 -1.82 13.59
C LEU A 101 -4.66 -1.82 13.75
N THR A 102 -5.41 -2.42 12.82
CA THR A 102 -6.87 -2.56 12.93
C THR A 102 -7.26 -3.40 14.15
N ILE A 103 -6.57 -4.52 14.39
CA ILE A 103 -6.82 -5.39 15.56
C ILE A 103 -6.50 -4.64 16.86
N ILE A 104 -5.37 -3.93 16.91
CA ILE A 104 -4.98 -3.12 18.06
C ILE A 104 -6.02 -2.01 18.30
N SER A 105 -6.43 -1.29 17.25
CA SER A 105 -7.45 -0.25 17.35
C SER A 105 -8.75 -0.78 17.94
N LEU A 106 -9.22 -1.94 17.46
CA LEU A 106 -10.43 -2.58 17.96
C LEU A 106 -10.30 -3.04 19.42
N ALA A 107 -9.13 -3.59 19.79
CA ALA A 107 -8.86 -3.98 21.16
C ALA A 107 -8.92 -2.75 22.08
N LEU A 108 -8.28 -1.65 21.71
CA LEU A 108 -8.28 -0.42 22.51
C LEU A 108 -9.66 0.23 22.61
N GLU A 109 -10.48 0.13 21.56
CA GLU A 109 -11.89 0.54 21.57
C GLU A 109 -12.68 -0.27 22.60
N SER A 110 -12.46 -1.59 22.68
CA SER A 110 -13.15 -2.45 23.67
C SER A 110 -12.79 -2.13 25.13
N TYR A 111 -11.59 -1.60 25.38
CA TYR A 111 -11.18 -1.14 26.72
C TYR A 111 -11.65 0.29 27.04
N GLY A 112 -12.33 0.98 26.12
CA GLY A 112 -12.75 2.37 26.30
C GLY A 112 -11.60 3.36 26.37
N LEU A 113 -10.38 2.96 25.96
CA LEU A 113 -9.15 3.76 25.98
C LEU A 113 -8.97 4.59 24.71
N LEU A 114 -9.82 4.37 23.70
CA LEU A 114 -9.96 5.24 22.54
C LEU A 114 -10.74 6.51 22.93
N CYS A 115 -10.24 7.28 23.90
CA CYS A 115 -10.80 8.60 24.17
C CYS A 115 -10.58 9.47 22.94
N GLU A 116 -11.67 10.11 22.50
CA GLU A 116 -11.78 11.09 21.41
C GLU A 116 -11.07 12.41 21.76
N ASP A 117 -10.07 12.35 22.62
CA ASP A 117 -9.23 13.48 22.95
C ASP A 117 -8.14 13.56 21.90
N SER A 118 -8.19 14.65 21.13
CA SER A 118 -7.18 15.14 20.18
C SER A 118 -5.84 15.49 20.86
N SER A 119 -5.42 14.69 21.83
CA SER A 119 -4.14 14.80 22.49
C SER A 119 -3.09 14.07 21.66
N ILE A 120 -1.98 14.74 21.40
CA ILE A 120 -0.83 14.25 20.61
C ILE A 120 -0.23 12.95 21.20
N THR A 121 -0.57 12.63 22.44
CA THR A 121 -0.13 11.43 23.17
C THR A 121 -1.10 10.26 23.10
N GLY A 122 -2.28 10.42 22.49
CA GLY A 122 -3.33 9.40 22.46
C GLY A 122 -2.98 8.21 21.54
N PRO A 123 -3.44 6.99 21.87
CA PRO A 123 -3.14 5.80 21.07
C PRO A 123 -3.67 5.91 19.63
N SER A 124 -4.78 6.59 19.40
CA SER A 124 -5.36 6.84 18.07
C SER A 124 -4.42 7.61 17.15
N PHE A 125 -3.71 8.61 17.69
CA PHE A 125 -2.72 9.39 16.92
C PHE A 125 -1.53 8.53 16.50
N TRP A 126 -1.03 7.68 17.40
CA TRP A 126 0.08 6.76 17.09
C TRP A 126 -0.31 5.71 16.06
N ILE A 127 -1.50 5.11 16.17
CA ILE A 127 -2.02 4.15 15.19
C ILE A 127 -2.12 4.80 13.80
N GLY A 128 -2.71 6.00 13.71
CA GLY A 128 -2.81 6.75 12.46
C GLY A 128 -1.44 7.10 11.87
N SER A 129 -0.50 7.54 12.71
CA SER A 129 0.86 7.91 12.29
C SER A 129 1.65 6.71 11.77
N ILE A 130 1.60 5.55 12.45
CA ILE A 130 2.29 4.33 12.01
C ILE A 130 1.70 3.85 10.68
N ASN A 131 0.37 3.89 10.53
CA ASN A 131 -0.28 3.54 9.27
C ASN A 131 0.16 4.46 8.12
N PHE A 132 0.24 5.77 8.37
CA PHE A 132 0.68 6.75 7.37
C PHE A 132 2.15 6.52 6.94
N ILE A 133 3.04 6.30 7.91
CA ILE A 133 4.46 6.02 7.65
C ILE A 133 4.61 4.70 6.86
N SER A 134 3.94 3.64 7.30
CA SER A 134 4.00 2.33 6.63
C SER A 134 3.44 2.39 5.20
N CYS A 135 2.33 3.11 5.00
CA CYS A 135 1.76 3.34 3.68
C CYS A 135 2.74 4.10 2.77
N SER A 136 3.37 5.15 3.30
CA SER A 136 4.34 5.96 2.56
C SER A 136 5.55 5.13 2.12
N ILE A 137 6.07 4.26 2.98
CA ILE A 137 7.17 3.34 2.66
C ILE A 137 6.77 2.36 1.55
N ALA A 138 5.57 1.76 1.63
CA ALA A 138 5.07 0.84 0.60
C ALA A 138 4.86 1.54 -0.74
N LEU A 139 4.26 2.73 -0.74
CA LEU A 139 4.10 3.54 -1.94
C LEU A 139 5.44 3.98 -2.53
N TYR A 140 6.43 4.26 -1.70
CA TYR A 140 7.77 4.60 -2.15
C TYR A 140 8.49 3.40 -2.79
N ALA A 141 8.41 2.20 -2.19
CA ALA A 141 8.93 0.98 -2.81
C ALA A 141 8.29 0.70 -4.18
N LEU A 142 6.98 0.91 -4.27
CA LEU A 142 6.20 0.78 -5.49
C LEU A 142 6.60 1.84 -6.54
N LEU A 143 6.88 3.07 -6.11
CA LEU A 143 7.40 4.15 -6.96
C LEU A 143 8.81 3.82 -7.49
N ILE A 144 9.69 3.27 -6.66
CA ILE A 144 11.02 2.82 -7.09
C ILE A 144 10.85 1.73 -8.16
N PHE A 145 10.03 0.71 -7.89
CA PHE A 145 9.75 -0.35 -8.85
C PHE A 145 9.20 0.19 -10.18
N TYR A 146 8.38 1.23 -10.13
CA TYR A 146 7.90 1.92 -11.33
C TYR A 146 8.98 2.61 -12.12
N THR A 147 9.88 3.34 -11.47
CA THR A 147 10.94 4.04 -12.20
C THR A 147 11.79 3.06 -13.01
N VAL A 148 12.01 1.85 -12.49
CA VAL A 148 12.65 0.76 -13.22
C VAL A 148 11.78 0.27 -14.38
N CYS A 149 10.48 0.09 -14.18
CA CYS A 149 9.55 -0.45 -15.19
C CYS A 149 8.92 0.60 -16.11
N HIS A 150 9.26 1.89 -15.96
CA HIS A 150 8.55 3.01 -16.58
C HIS A 150 8.50 2.91 -18.11
N ASP A 151 9.61 2.48 -18.73
CA ASP A 151 9.69 2.38 -20.20
C ASP A 151 8.64 1.42 -20.78
N GLU A 152 8.48 0.27 -20.14
CA GLU A 152 7.50 -0.77 -20.51
C GLU A 152 6.06 -0.33 -20.16
N LEU A 153 5.93 0.60 -19.19
CA LEU A 153 4.64 1.04 -18.63
C LEU A 153 4.19 2.44 -19.10
N SER A 154 4.98 3.09 -19.96
CA SER A 154 4.81 4.49 -20.37
C SER A 154 3.45 4.77 -21.02
N SER A 155 2.85 3.74 -21.63
CA SER A 155 1.55 3.83 -22.28
C SER A 155 0.35 3.89 -21.31
N TYR A 156 0.48 3.35 -20.08
CA TYR A 156 -0.70 3.12 -19.22
C TYR A 156 -0.77 4.00 -17.96
N ARG A 157 0.33 4.66 -17.55
CA ARG A 157 0.46 5.52 -16.33
C ARG A 157 -0.40 5.02 -15.13
N PRO A 158 -0.33 3.73 -14.75
CA PRO A 158 -1.32 3.14 -13.85
C PRO A 158 -1.18 3.60 -12.40
N LEU A 159 0.02 4.05 -12.01
CA LEU A 159 0.32 4.51 -10.65
C LEU A 159 -0.32 5.81 -10.26
N TYR A 160 -0.25 6.84 -11.12
CA TYR A 160 -0.83 8.13 -10.79
C TYR A 160 -2.34 8.02 -10.58
N LYS A 161 -3.00 7.15 -11.35
CA LYS A 161 -4.42 6.83 -11.17
C LYS A 161 -4.67 6.11 -9.84
N PHE A 162 -3.86 5.12 -9.49
CA PHE A 162 -3.98 4.39 -8.22
C PHE A 162 -3.70 5.28 -7.00
N LEU A 163 -2.63 6.06 -7.05
CA LEU A 163 -2.20 6.96 -5.98
C LEU A 163 -3.25 8.07 -5.75
N ALA A 164 -3.82 8.62 -6.82
CA ALA A 164 -4.90 9.60 -6.71
C ALA A 164 -6.13 9.03 -5.99
N ILE A 165 -6.56 7.82 -6.34
CA ILE A 165 -7.67 7.14 -5.65
C ILE A 165 -7.32 6.90 -4.17
N LYS A 166 -6.09 6.44 -3.90
CA LYS A 166 -5.65 6.16 -2.53
C LYS A 166 -5.56 7.43 -1.67
N PHE A 167 -5.08 8.54 -2.21
CA PHE A 167 -5.08 9.83 -1.51
C PHE A 167 -6.48 10.30 -1.13
N VAL A 168 -7.45 10.16 -2.05
CA VAL A 168 -8.85 10.52 -1.76
C VAL A 168 -9.44 9.70 -0.61
N ILE A 169 -9.05 8.44 -0.48
CA ILE A 169 -9.57 7.54 0.56
C ILE A 169 -8.95 7.84 1.92
N PHE A 170 -7.69 8.28 1.97
CA PHE A 170 -7.03 8.67 3.22
C PHE A 170 -7.54 10.02 3.78
N PHE A 171 -8.04 10.90 2.92
CA PHE A 171 -8.56 12.21 3.33
C PHE A 171 -10.06 12.23 3.66
N ARG A 172 -10.72 11.06 3.62
CA ARG A 172 -12.12 10.89 4.05
C ARG A 172 -12.16 10.44 5.50
#